data_AF-A0A4Y2FN72-F1
#
_entry.id   AF-A0A4Y2FN72-F1
#
_cell.length_a   1.000
_cell.length_b   1.000
_cell.length_c   1.000
_cell.angle_alpha   90.00
_cell.angle_beta   90.00
_cell.angle_gamma   90.00
#
_symmetry.space_group_name_H-M   'P 1'
#
loop_
_entity.id
_entity.type
_entity.pdbx_description
1 polymer ?
#
loop_
_entity_poly.entity_id
_entity_poly.type
_entity_poly.pdbx_seq_one_letter_code
_entity_poly.pdbx_strand_id
1 'polypeptide(L)'
;MKPEGLSEKDAPEWEQKNCDAVAYIKLPLSDEKALQFAAENNAIILWDKIKSIFTGQTEDRKIDAGKELKNLEISSNELANDYIARARGIAPKCHFLDLDVSPRELVYYTVRGLKGKFVKK
;
A
#
# COMPACT_ATOMS: atom_id res chain seq x y z
N MET A 1 12.18 21.47 -13.16
CA MET A 1 13.34 22.35 -12.85
C MET A 1 14.63 21.54 -13.01
N LYS A 2 15.64 22.10 -13.69
CA LYS A 2 17.01 21.55 -13.75
C LYS A 2 17.75 21.92 -12.45
N PRO A 3 18.58 21.04 -11.87
CA PRO A 3 19.34 21.34 -10.66
C PRO A 3 20.35 22.47 -10.89
N GLU A 4 20.50 23.34 -9.89
CA GLU A 4 21.47 24.44 -9.91
C GLU A 4 22.89 23.90 -10.01
N GLY A 5 23.71 24.47 -10.90
CA GLY A 5 25.10 24.06 -11.12
C GLY A 5 25.33 22.91 -12.10
N LEU A 6 24.27 22.36 -12.74
CA LEU A 6 24.44 21.33 -13.75
C LEU A 6 25.04 21.89 -15.05
N SER A 7 26.21 21.36 -15.43
CA SER A 7 26.94 21.77 -16.63
C SER A 7 26.08 21.62 -17.90
N GLU A 8 26.37 22.41 -18.93
CA GLU A 8 25.67 22.30 -20.22
C GLU A 8 25.89 20.95 -20.91
N LYS A 9 27.04 20.31 -20.67
CA LYS A 9 27.39 19.01 -21.26
C LYS A 9 26.61 17.86 -20.63
N ASP A 10 26.28 17.96 -19.36
CA ASP A 10 25.56 16.93 -18.60
C ASP A 10 24.03 17.13 -18.64
N ALA A 11 23.58 18.26 -19.20
CA ALA A 11 22.16 18.61 -19.28
C ALA A 11 21.30 17.58 -20.04
N PRO A 12 21.72 17.06 -21.22
CA PRO A 12 20.93 16.08 -21.96
C PRO A 12 20.82 14.74 -21.22
N GLU A 13 21.92 14.28 -20.60
CA GLU A 13 21.92 13.04 -19.82
C GLU A 13 21.02 13.15 -18.59
N TRP A 14 21.06 14.29 -17.90
CA TRP A 14 20.18 14.54 -16.76
C TRP A 14 18.71 14.59 -17.17
N GLU A 15 18.38 15.27 -18.27
CA GLU A 15 17.00 15.37 -18.76
C GLU A 15 16.45 13.98 -19.08
N GLN A 16 17.24 13.14 -19.76
CA GLN A 16 16.85 11.76 -20.05
C GLN A 16 16.59 10.95 -18.77
N LYS A 17 17.51 10.99 -17.81
CA LYS A 17 17.34 10.28 -16.53
C LYS A 17 16.13 10.78 -15.75
N ASN A 18 15.87 12.09 -15.79
CA ASN A 18 14.69 12.69 -15.17
C ASN A 18 13.40 12.21 -15.85
N CYS A 19 13.34 12.22 -17.18
CA CYS A 19 12.20 11.69 -17.93
C CYS A 19 11.94 10.20 -17.63
N ASP A 20 12.99 9.38 -17.62
CA ASP A 20 12.89 7.96 -17.30
C ASP A 20 12.36 7.76 -15.88
N ALA A 21 12.89 8.50 -14.90
CA ALA A 21 12.44 8.43 -13.52
C ALA A 21 10.98 8.89 -13.35
N VAL A 22 10.57 9.97 -14.03
CA VAL A 22 9.16 10.42 -14.05
C VAL A 22 8.26 9.30 -14.61
N ALA A 23 8.66 8.65 -15.70
CA ALA A 23 7.92 7.54 -16.26
C ALA A 23 7.79 6.39 -15.26
N TYR A 24 8.89 5.94 -14.67
CA TYR A 24 8.89 4.86 -13.68
C TYR A 24 8.03 5.16 -12.45
N ILE A 25 8.04 6.39 -11.95
CA ILE A 25 7.22 6.80 -10.80
C ILE A 25 5.71 6.82 -11.16
N LYS A 26 5.36 7.14 -12.41
CA LYS A 26 3.96 7.18 -12.87
C LYS A 26 3.38 5.79 -13.19
N LEU A 27 4.22 4.84 -13.61
CA LEU A 27 3.79 3.46 -13.97
C LEU A 27 2.89 2.76 -12.93
N PRO A 28 3.17 2.79 -11.61
CA PRO A 28 2.32 2.11 -10.63
C PRO A 28 1.05 2.88 -10.26
N LEU A 29 0.87 4.11 -10.72
CA LEU A 29 -0.31 4.91 -10.41
C LEU A 29 -1.49 4.45 -11.27
N SER A 30 -2.71 4.49 -10.71
CA SER A 30 -3.92 4.37 -11.53
C SER A 30 -4.03 5.57 -12.48
N ASP A 31 -4.74 5.42 -13.59
CA ASP A 31 -4.95 6.50 -14.57
C ASP A 31 -5.48 7.79 -13.89
N GLU A 32 -6.43 7.65 -12.96
CA GLU A 32 -6.97 8.76 -12.19
C GLU A 32 -5.90 9.49 -11.37
N LYS A 33 -4.99 8.74 -10.72
CA LYS A 33 -3.89 9.34 -9.94
C LYS A 33 -2.79 9.89 -10.83
N ALA A 34 -2.49 9.23 -11.94
CA ALA A 34 -1.51 9.71 -12.92
C ALA A 34 -1.93 11.07 -13.51
N LEU A 35 -3.24 11.27 -13.75
CA LEU A 35 -3.80 12.56 -14.19
C LEU A 35 -3.55 13.70 -13.18
N GLN A 36 -3.60 13.42 -11.87
CA GLN A 36 -3.32 14.42 -10.83
C GLN A 36 -1.87 14.94 -10.87
N PHE A 37 -0.95 14.15 -11.44
CA PHE A 37 0.46 14.49 -11.57
C PHE A 37 0.91 14.72 -13.02
N ALA A 38 -0.04 14.90 -13.96
CA ALA A 38 0.28 15.00 -15.38
C ALA A 38 1.24 16.17 -15.69
N ALA A 39 1.06 17.31 -15.02
CA ALA A 39 1.88 18.50 -15.19
C ALA A 39 3.27 18.41 -14.51
N GLU A 40 3.50 17.40 -13.66
CA GLU A 40 4.79 17.25 -12.99
C GLU A 40 5.79 16.52 -13.89
N ASN A 41 6.88 17.22 -14.20
CA ASN A 41 7.93 16.77 -15.10
C ASN A 41 9.29 16.67 -14.41
N ASN A 42 9.40 16.96 -13.12
CA ASN A 42 10.60 16.72 -12.34
C ASN A 42 10.39 15.51 -11.41
N ALA A 43 11.27 14.52 -11.53
CA ALA A 43 11.15 13.26 -10.79
C ALA A 43 11.22 13.44 -9.27
N ILE A 44 12.05 14.37 -8.77
CA ILE A 44 12.21 14.63 -7.32
C ILE A 44 10.95 15.28 -6.77
N ILE A 45 10.43 16.31 -7.44
CA ILE A 45 9.20 16.98 -7.01
C ILE A 45 8.02 16.02 -7.07
N LEU A 46 7.94 15.20 -8.12
CA LEU A 46 6.93 14.15 -8.25
C LEU A 46 6.99 13.15 -7.08
N TRP A 47 8.20 12.67 -6.79
CA TRP A 47 8.45 11.75 -5.70
C TRP A 47 8.00 12.34 -4.35
N ASP A 48 8.39 13.57 -4.06
CA ASP A 48 8.03 14.23 -2.79
C ASP A 48 6.52 14.47 -2.65
N LYS A 49 5.85 14.86 -3.74
CA LYS A 49 4.38 14.99 -3.77
C LYS A 49 3.68 13.67 -3.52
N ILE A 50 4.08 12.60 -4.22
CA ILE A 50 3.52 11.27 -4.03
C ILE A 50 3.78 10.80 -2.60
N LYS A 51 5.01 10.93 -2.11
CA LYS A 51 5.35 10.58 -0.74
C LYS A 51 4.46 11.35 0.26
N SER A 52 4.28 12.66 0.09
CA SER A 52 3.42 13.43 0.99
C SER A 52 1.94 13.02 0.97
N ILE A 53 1.43 12.49 -0.15
CA ILE A 53 0.03 12.09 -0.29
C ILE A 53 -0.20 10.66 0.21
N PHE A 54 0.76 9.77 -0.06
CA PHE A 54 0.64 8.33 0.18
C PHE A 54 1.41 7.83 1.40
N THR A 55 2.08 8.72 2.15
CA THR A 55 2.68 8.39 3.45
C THR A 55 2.04 9.19 4.57
N GLY A 56 1.93 8.57 5.74
CA GLY A 56 1.32 9.19 6.91
C GLY A 56 0.59 8.18 7.76
N GLN A 57 0.37 8.55 9.02
CA GLN A 57 -0.14 7.64 10.04
C GLN A 57 -1.47 6.95 9.64
N THR A 58 -2.33 7.61 8.88
CA THR A 58 -3.59 7.03 8.41
C THR A 58 -3.39 5.99 7.32
N GLU A 59 -2.57 6.28 6.29
CA GLU A 59 -2.28 5.33 5.21
C GLU A 59 -1.47 4.13 5.72
N ASP A 60 -0.51 4.37 6.63
CA ASP A 60 0.24 3.31 7.30
C ASP A 60 -0.69 2.38 8.09
N ARG A 61 -1.67 2.95 8.81
CA ARG A 61 -2.70 2.18 9.53
C ARG A 61 -3.58 1.35 8.59
N LYS A 62 -3.91 1.85 7.39
CA LYS A 62 -4.65 1.07 6.37
C LYS A 62 -3.85 -0.15 5.95
N ILE A 63 -2.56 0.04 5.66
CA ILE A 63 -1.64 -1.03 5.29
C ILE A 63 -1.54 -2.06 6.43
N ASP A 64 -1.38 -1.61 7.66
CA ASP A 64 -1.28 -2.47 8.84
C ASP A 64 -2.57 -3.27 9.08
N ALA A 65 -3.74 -2.64 8.98
CA ALA A 65 -5.03 -3.32 9.14
C ALA A 65 -5.25 -4.39 8.05
N GLY A 66 -4.91 -4.06 6.80
CA GLY A 66 -4.96 -5.03 5.71
C GLY A 66 -3.97 -6.19 5.91
N LYS A 67 -2.77 -5.91 6.42
CA LYS A 67 -1.75 -6.92 6.74
C LYS A 67 -2.19 -7.82 7.89
N GLU A 68 -2.85 -7.27 8.91
CA GLU A 68 -3.41 -8.00 10.04
C GLU A 68 -4.44 -9.03 9.57
N LEU A 69 -5.35 -8.64 8.66
CA LEU A 69 -6.33 -9.57 8.07
C LEU A 69 -5.65 -10.64 7.22
N LYS A 70 -4.74 -10.26 6.31
CA LYS A 70 -4.10 -11.18 5.35
C LYS A 70 -3.24 -12.25 6.00
N ASN A 71 -2.64 -11.91 7.15
CA ASN A 71 -1.77 -12.79 7.94
C ASN A 71 -2.46 -13.30 9.20
N LEU A 72 -3.79 -13.24 9.24
CA LEU A 72 -4.56 -13.72 10.37
C LEU A 72 -4.40 -15.24 10.51
N GLU A 73 -3.80 -15.67 11.62
CA GLU A 73 -3.66 -17.07 11.99
C GLU A 73 -4.11 -17.29 13.43
N ILE A 74 -4.66 -18.48 13.70
CA ILE A 74 -5.00 -18.88 15.05
C ILE A 74 -3.72 -19.26 15.81
N SER A 75 -3.55 -18.72 17.02
CA SER A 75 -2.41 -19.12 17.86
C SER A 75 -2.64 -20.50 18.48
N SER A 76 -1.57 -21.19 18.89
CA SER A 76 -1.68 -22.54 19.48
C SER A 76 -2.55 -22.59 20.74
N ASN A 77 -2.61 -21.49 21.49
CA ASN A 77 -3.31 -21.39 22.77
C ASN A 77 -4.64 -20.63 22.67
N GLU A 78 -5.01 -20.13 21.49
CA GLU A 78 -6.23 -19.35 21.28
C GLU A 78 -7.43 -20.28 21.02
N LEU A 79 -8.55 -20.01 21.69
CA LEU A 79 -9.79 -20.73 21.44
C LEU A 79 -10.36 -20.32 20.08
N ALA A 80 -11.07 -21.23 19.41
CA ALA A 80 -11.65 -20.93 18.10
C ALA A 80 -12.64 -19.76 18.16
N ASN A 81 -13.43 -19.63 19.22
CA ASN A 81 -14.36 -18.53 19.39
C ASN A 81 -13.64 -17.18 19.54
N ASP A 82 -12.54 -17.14 20.30
CA ASP A 82 -11.72 -15.93 20.48
C ASP A 82 -11.08 -15.50 19.16
N TYR A 83 -10.58 -16.47 18.40
CA TYR A 83 -10.06 -16.26 17.05
C TYR A 83 -11.12 -15.68 16.12
N ILE A 84 -12.34 -16.24 16.09
CA ILE A 84 -13.43 -15.74 15.25
C ILE A 84 -13.87 -14.33 15.69
N ALA A 85 -13.90 -14.05 16.99
CA ALA A 85 -14.20 -12.72 17.50
C ALA A 85 -13.14 -11.69 17.07
N ARG A 86 -11.85 -12.06 17.17
CA ARG A 86 -10.73 -11.24 16.71
C ARG A 86 -10.79 -10.99 15.20
N ALA A 87 -11.04 -12.02 14.41
CA ALA A 87 -11.23 -11.92 12.95
C ALA A 87 -12.35 -10.93 12.58
N ARG A 88 -13.50 -11.04 13.25
CA ARG A 88 -14.64 -10.13 13.08
C ARG A 88 -14.33 -8.70 13.52
N GLY A 89 -13.47 -8.51 14.52
CA GLY A 89 -13.03 -7.21 15.00
C GLY A 89 -12.16 -6.43 14.00
N ILE A 90 -11.54 -7.11 13.03
CA ILE A 90 -10.68 -6.46 12.03
C ILE A 90 -11.53 -5.72 10.97
N ALA A 91 -12.69 -6.26 10.58
CA ALA A 91 -13.52 -5.63 9.54
C ALA A 91 -13.98 -4.20 9.89
N PRO A 92 -14.53 -3.91 11.09
CA PRO A 92 -14.84 -2.54 11.50
C PRO A 92 -13.61 -1.62 11.53
N LYS A 93 -12.43 -2.14 11.92
CA LYS A 93 -11.16 -1.40 11.92
C LYS A 93 -10.74 -1.02 10.49
N CYS A 94 -10.86 -1.94 9.54
CA CYS A 94 -10.60 -1.66 8.12
C CYS A 94 -11.59 -0.62 7.57
N HIS A 95 -12.89 -0.77 7.87
CA HIS A 95 -13.92 0.17 7.42
C HIS A 95 -13.71 1.59 7.97
N PHE A 96 -13.35 1.74 9.25
CA PHE A 96 -13.01 3.04 9.84
C PHE A 96 -11.83 3.74 9.16
N LEU A 97 -10.95 2.96 8.54
CA LEU A 97 -9.79 3.46 7.81
C LEU A 97 -10.06 3.56 6.30
N ASP A 98 -11.32 3.56 5.84
CA ASP A 98 -11.67 3.55 4.41
C ASP A 98 -10.99 2.40 3.61
N LEU A 99 -10.63 1.31 4.28
CA LEU A 99 -10.16 0.09 3.65
C LEU A 99 -11.36 -0.83 3.45
N ASP A 100 -11.84 -0.90 2.22
CA ASP A 100 -12.94 -1.80 1.86
C ASP A 100 -12.47 -3.26 1.93
N VAL A 101 -13.10 -4.03 2.80
CA VAL A 101 -12.88 -5.47 2.94
C VAL A 101 -14.19 -6.15 2.61
N SER A 102 -14.20 -6.88 1.49
CA SER A 102 -15.41 -7.58 1.10
C SER A 102 -15.77 -8.68 2.11
N PRO A 103 -17.06 -9.02 2.27
CA PRO A 103 -17.47 -10.16 3.09
C PRO A 103 -16.76 -11.45 2.69
N ARG A 104 -16.47 -11.61 1.39
CA ARG A 104 -15.73 -12.75 0.84
C ARG A 104 -14.29 -12.80 1.34
N GLU A 105 -13.57 -11.67 1.33
CA GLU A 105 -12.20 -11.60 1.84
C GLU A 105 -12.13 -11.91 3.33
N LEU A 106 -13.04 -11.32 4.12
CA LEU A 106 -13.12 -11.59 5.54
C LEU A 106 -13.29 -13.08 5.83
N VAL A 107 -14.26 -13.73 5.18
CA VAL A 107 -14.49 -15.18 5.33
C VAL A 107 -13.28 -15.98 4.87
N TYR A 108 -12.70 -15.65 3.71
CA TYR A 108 -11.56 -16.36 3.16
C TYR A 108 -10.35 -16.35 4.11
N TYR A 109 -9.93 -15.18 4.59
CA TYR A 109 -8.78 -15.05 5.47
C TYR A 109 -9.04 -15.67 6.85
N THR A 110 -10.26 -15.56 7.37
CA THR A 110 -10.67 -16.21 8.62
C THR A 110 -10.61 -17.74 8.52
N VAL A 111 -11.11 -18.33 7.43
CA VAL A 111 -11.08 -19.79 7.25
C VAL A 111 -9.65 -20.27 7.00
N ARG A 112 -8.87 -19.54 6.19
CA ARG A 112 -7.47 -19.88 5.90
C ARG A 112 -6.62 -19.93 7.19
N GLY A 113 -6.80 -18.97 8.10
CA GLY A 113 -6.03 -18.90 9.34
C GLY A 113 -6.30 -20.04 10.33
N LEU A 114 -7.42 -20.76 10.18
CA LEU A 114 -7.73 -21.95 10.98
C LEU A 114 -6.97 -23.20 10.54
N LYS A 115 -6.37 -23.20 9.33
CA LYS A 115 -5.73 -24.38 8.73
C LYS A 115 -4.67 -24.99 9.66
N GLY A 116 -3.87 -24.17 10.35
CA GLY A 116 -2.83 -24.67 11.26
C GLY A 116 -3.32 -25.48 12.45
N LYS A 117 -4.58 -25.31 12.88
CA LYS A 117 -5.16 -25.98 14.06
C LYS A 117 -5.84 -27.31 13.74
N PHE A 118 -6.39 -27.45 12.54
CA PHE A 118 -7.23 -28.60 12.17
C PHE A 118 -6.66 -29.46 11.04
N VAL A 119 -5.52 -29.08 10.45
CA VAL A 119 -4.78 -29.99 9.56
C VAL A 119 -4.28 -31.15 10.40
N LYS A 120 -4.88 -32.33 10.19
CA LYS A 120 -4.35 -33.60 10.68
C LYS A 120 -2.92 -33.73 10.15
N LYS A 121 -1.97 -33.94 11.06
CA LYS A 121 -0.64 -34.46 10.70
C LYS A 121 -0.76 -35.83 10.06
#